data_AF-F0SKP1-F1
#
_entry.id   AF-F0SKP1-F1
#
_cell.length_a   1.000
_cell.length_b   1.000
_cell.length_c   1.000
_cell.angle_alpha   90.00
_cell.angle_beta   90.00
_cell.angle_gamma   90.00
#
_symmetry.space_group_name_H-M   'P 1'
#
loop_
_entity.id
_entity.type
_entity.pdbx_description
1 polymer ?
#
loop_
_entity_poly.entity_id
_entity_poly.type
_entity_poly.pdbx_seq_one_letter_code
_entity_poly.pdbx_strand_id
1 'polypeptide(L)' 'MPHRDVSCDSSLNFVQLQAAINSLLANCDFSAVTWKSQCTWTPRLLASVALFWACSDESTLVERFENSR' A
#
# COMPACT_ATOMS: atom_id res chain seq x y z
N MET A 1 -21.30 -2.81 32.55
CA MET A 1 -20.43 -3.67 31.75
C MET A 1 -19.36 -2.78 31.13
N PRO A 2 -18.08 -2.84 31.54
CA PRO A 2 -17.07 -1.95 30.98
C PRO A 2 -16.78 -2.38 29.54
N HIS A 3 -17.07 -1.48 28.60
CA HIS A 3 -16.67 -1.56 27.20
C HIS A 3 -15.14 -1.69 27.18
N ARG A 4 -14.62 -2.89 26.91
CA ARG A 4 -13.20 -3.06 26.64
C ARG A 4 -12.98 -2.44 25.28
N ASP A 5 -12.39 -1.25 25.27
CA ASP A 5 -11.74 -0.72 24.08
C ASP A 5 -10.64 -1.71 23.76
N VAL A 6 -10.92 -2.60 22.80
CA VAL A 6 -9.91 -3.42 22.15
C VAL A 6 -8.99 -2.39 21.55
N SER A 7 -7.85 -2.17 22.20
CA SER A 7 -6.74 -1.42 21.63
C SER A 7 -6.44 -2.08 20.30
N CYS A 8 -6.98 -1.51 19.22
CA CYS A 8 -6.62 -1.89 17.87
C CYS A 8 -5.14 -1.57 17.82
N ASP A 9 -4.33 -2.62 17.89
CA ASP A 9 -2.89 -2.50 17.87
C ASP A 9 -2.55 -1.88 16.51
N SER A 10 -2.41 -0.55 16.49
CA SER A 10 -2.18 0.26 15.28
C SER A 10 -0.84 -0.08 14.62
N SER A 11 -0.10 -1.06 15.16
CA SER A 11 0.90 -1.81 14.42
C SER A 11 0.21 -2.68 13.36
N LEU A 12 -0.37 -2.02 12.36
CA LEU A 12 -0.46 -2.56 11.01
C LEU A 12 0.97 -2.89 10.60
N ASN A 13 1.39 -4.10 10.97
CA ASN A 13 2.75 -4.56 10.88
C ASN A 13 3.07 -4.56 9.39
N PHE A 14 4.14 -3.85 9.00
CA PHE A 14 4.61 -3.79 7.62
C PHE A 14 4.62 -5.18 6.95
N VAL A 15 4.95 -6.22 7.73
CA VAL A 15 4.90 -7.63 7.33
C VAL A 15 3.51 -8.09 6.87
N GLN A 16 2.45 -7.72 7.59
CA GLN A 16 1.07 -8.06 7.23
C GLN A 16 0.61 -7.32 5.98
N LEU A 17 0.96 -6.04 5.86
CA LEU A 17 0.66 -5.25 4.66
C LEU A 17 1.38 -5.81 3.45
N GLN A 18 2.67 -6.15 3.60
CA GLN A 18 3.47 -6.76 2.55
C GLN A 18 2.89 -8.12 2.13
N ALA A 19 2.47 -8.96 3.09
CA ALA A 19 1.84 -10.24 2.81
C ALA A 19 0.50 -10.07 2.08
N ALA A 20 -0.33 -9.10 2.49
CA ALA A 20 -1.59 -8.80 1.84
C ALA A 20 -1.40 -8.31 0.40
N ILE A 21 -0.48 -7.36 0.17
CA ILE A 21 -0.15 -6.87 -1.19
C ILE A 21 0.39 -8.01 -2.06
N ASN A 22 1.27 -8.85 -1.50
CA ASN A 22 1.81 -9.99 -2.24
C ASN A 22 0.72 -10.99 -2.62
N SER A 23 -0.22 -11.27 -1.73
CA SER A 23 -1.38 -12.13 -2.00
C SER A 23 -2.29 -11.54 -3.08
N LEU A 24 -2.59 -10.24 -2.98
CA LEU A 24 -3.45 -9.54 -3.94
C LEU A 24 -2.87 -9.57 -5.35
N LEU A 25 -1.56 -9.30 -5.47
CA LEU A 25 -0.88 -9.22 -6.75
C LEU A 25 -0.39 -10.58 -7.26
N ALA A 26 -0.53 -11.67 -6.48
CA ALA A 26 -0.09 -13.01 -6.88
C ALA A 26 -0.84 -13.54 -8.10
N ASN A 27 -2.11 -13.15 -8.26
CA ASN A 27 -2.94 -13.58 -9.39
C ASN A 27 -2.95 -12.56 -10.55
N CYS A 28 -2.21 -11.47 -10.43
CA CYS A 28 -2.10 -10.47 -11.49
C CYS A 28 -0.98 -10.85 -12.45
N ASP A 29 -1.33 -11.07 -13.71
CA ASP A 29 -0.33 -11.23 -14.76
C ASP A 29 0.14 -9.86 -15.26
N PHE A 30 1.37 -9.51 -14.92
CA PHE A 30 2.02 -8.27 -15.37
C PHE A 30 2.85 -8.45 -16.64
N SER A 31 2.90 -9.67 -17.21
CA SER A 31 3.71 -9.95 -18.40
C SER A 31 3.26 -9.18 -19.65
N ALA A 32 1.97 -8.83 -19.72
CA ALA A 32 1.41 -8.02 -20.79
C ALA A 32 1.75 -6.52 -20.69
N VAL A 33 2.32 -6.06 -19.57
CA VAL A 33 2.64 -4.65 -19.37
C VAL A 33 4.01 -4.35 -19.97
N THR A 34 4.02 -3.74 -21.15
CA THR A 34 5.25 -3.28 -21.80
C THR A 34 5.66 -1.92 -21.27
N TRP A 35 6.87 -1.82 -20.72
CA TRP A 35 7.40 -0.57 -20.16
C TRP A 35 8.35 0.11 -21.13
N LYS A 36 8.38 1.45 -21.07
CA LYS A 36 9.43 2.23 -21.71
C LYS A 36 10.77 1.90 -21.05
N SER A 37 11.84 1.76 -21.84
CA SER A 37 13.17 1.34 -21.35
C SER A 37 13.77 2.20 -20.23
N GLN A 38 13.28 3.43 -20.08
CA GLN A 38 13.72 4.37 -19.05
C GLN A 38 12.92 4.28 -17.75
N CYS A 39 11.90 3.41 -17.67
CA CYS A 39 11.08 3.33 -16.48
C CYS A 39 11.77 2.48 -15.40
N THR A 40 12.06 3.11 -14.26
CA THR A 40 12.63 2.46 -13.07
C THR A 40 11.59 1.72 -12.24
N TRP A 41 10.31 1.88 -12.58
CA TRP A 41 9.19 1.30 -11.85
C TRP A 41 8.85 -0.08 -12.38
N THR A 42 8.67 -1.04 -11.48
CA THR A 42 8.09 -2.33 -11.85
C THR A 42 6.56 -2.23 -11.77
N PRO A 43 5.82 -2.99 -12.60
CA PRO A 43 4.35 -2.99 -12.56
C PRO A 43 3.80 -3.37 -11.19
N ARG A 44 4.49 -4.27 -10.48
CA ARG A 44 4.16 -4.64 -9.11
C ARG A 44 4.33 -3.47 -8.13
N LEU A 45 5.41 -2.69 -8.27
CA LEU A 45 5.65 -1.49 -7.46
C LEU A 45 4.57 -0.44 -7.72
N LEU A 46 4.23 -0.21 -8.99
CA LEU A 46 3.20 0.75 -9.37
C LEU A 46 1.82 0.36 -8.80
N ALA A 47 1.44 -0.93 -8.89
CA ALA A 47 0.21 -1.44 -8.31
C ALA A 47 0.19 -1.31 -6.78
N SER A 48 1.31 -1.58 -6.11
CA SER A 48 1.41 -1.43 -4.65
C SER A 48 1.27 0.03 -4.20
N VAL A 49 1.85 0.98 -4.95
CA VAL A 49 1.74 2.41 -4.66
C VAL A 49 0.32 2.91 -4.95
N ALA A 50 -0.31 2.45 -6.03
CA ALA A 50 -1.71 2.77 -6.33
C ALA A 50 -2.67 2.27 -5.24
N LEU A 51 -2.48 1.04 -4.75
CA LEU A 51 -3.24 0.48 -3.63
C LEU A 51 -3.00 1.28 -2.35
N PHE A 52 -1.75 1.65 -2.06
CA PHE A 52 -1.42 2.47 -0.91
C PHE A 52 -2.08 3.86 -0.99
N TRP A 53 -2.12 4.44 -2.18
CA TRP A 53 -2.75 5.74 -2.43
C TRP A 53 -4.28 5.66 -2.32
N ALA A 54 -4.90 4.64 -2.91
CA ALA A 54 -6.35 4.43 -2.85
C ALA A 54 -6.86 4.08 -1.44
N CYS A 55 -6.04 3.43 -0.62
CA CYS A 55 -6.37 3.10 0.77
C CYS A 55 -5.96 4.19 1.78
N SER A 56 -5.28 5.24 1.33
CA SER A 56 -4.95 6.38 2.19
C SER A 56 -6.13 7.35 2.18
N ASP A 57 -6.73 7.57 3.34
CA ASP A 57 -7.77 8.59 3.54
C ASP A 57 -7.17 9.98 3.22
N GLU A 58 -7.94 10.88 2.60
CA GLU A 58 -7.47 12.16 2.03
C GLU A 58 -6.71 13.01 3.06
N SER A 59 -7.07 12.90 4.33
CA SER A 59 -6.41 13.55 5.47
C SER A 59 -4.99 13.03 5.75
N THR A 60 -4.74 11.73 5.58
CA THR A 60 -3.45 11.08 5.91
C THR A 60 -2.39 11.26 4.82
N LEU A 61 -2.81 11.54 3.59
CA LEU A 61 -1.93 11.73 2.43
C LEU A 61 -1.27 13.11 2.43
N VAL A 62 -2.02 14.16 2.77
CA VAL A 62 -1.51 15.53 2.92
C VAL A 62 -0.52 15.62 4.08
N GLU A 63 -0.86 15.05 5.24
CA GLU A 63 0.04 15.05 6.40
C GLU A 63 1.35 14.32 6.12
N ARG A 64 1.32 13.18 5.42
CA ARG A 64 2.54 12.46 5.07
C ARG A 64 3.38 13.20 4.03
N PHE A 65 2.75 13.87 3.07
CA PHE A 65 3.48 14.59 2.02
C PHE A 65 4.12 15.87 2.56
N GLU A 66 3.42 16.62 3.40
CA GLU A 66 3.97 17.81 4.07
C GLU A 66 5.09 17.46 5.05
N ASN A 67 4.96 16.34 5.78
CA ASN A 67 5.99 15.91 6.74
C ASN A 67 7.19 15.21 6.09
N SER A 68 7.15 14.99 4.77
CA SER A 68 8.28 14.46 3.98
C SER A 68 9.11 15.57 3.30
N ARG A 69 8.75 16.84 3.49
CA ARG A 69 9.35 18.00 2.81
C ARG A 69 10.43 18.70 3.63
#